data_AF-A0A183E1L4-F1
#
_entry.id   AF-A0A183E1L4-F1
#
_cell.length_a   1.000
_cell.length_b   1.000
_cell.length_c   1.000
_cell.angle_alpha   90.00
_cell.angle_beta   90.00
_cell.angle_gamma   90.00
#
_symmetry.space_group_name_H-M   'P 1'
#
loop_
_entity.id
_entity.type
_entity.pdbx_description
1 polymer ?
#
loop_
_entity_poly.entity_id
_entity_poly.type
_entity_poly.pdbx_seq_one_letter_code
_entity_poly.pdbx_strand_id
1 'polypeptide(L)'
;MTAADVNLIEIVEPLDVEDILSQRKNSSTIYEHSASNSNLRRVAEFPVDDVEVRLVHRDQQTVESPVPANLSSCSVDPVVRDMIRTYSDDFSLVHRKYQQYSSGDAYVRLLTERPIIAQTAQKQIYEVDSERTVGRSVSTAGEEQMMYVYVKIKS
;
A
#
# COMPACT_ATOMS: atom_id res chain seq x y z
N MET A 1 18.55 -32.97 34.00
CA MET A 1 18.41 -31.78 33.13
C MET A 1 17.05 -31.19 33.42
N THR A 2 16.98 -30.15 34.25
CA THR A 2 15.72 -29.54 34.69
C THR A 2 15.18 -28.65 33.58
N ALA A 3 13.93 -28.89 33.17
CA ALA A 3 13.22 -28.02 32.24
C ALA A 3 13.10 -26.63 32.86
N ALA A 4 13.55 -25.60 32.13
CA ALA A 4 13.33 -24.23 32.55
C ALA A 4 11.85 -23.90 32.29
N ASP A 5 11.09 -23.74 33.38
CA ASP A 5 9.75 -23.16 33.32
C ASP A 5 9.86 -21.74 32.75
N VAL A 6 9.30 -21.54 31.56
CA VAL A 6 9.18 -20.22 30.95
C VAL A 6 8.04 -19.50 31.68
N ASN A 7 8.39 -18.57 32.56
CA ASN A 7 7.42 -17.81 33.34
C ASN A 7 6.67 -16.84 32.42
N LEU A 8 5.42 -17.16 32.08
CA LEU A 8 4.53 -16.38 31.19
C LEU A 8 4.14 -15.00 31.73
N ILE A 9 4.68 -14.59 32.89
CA ILE A 9 4.46 -13.31 33.58
C ILE A 9 5.69 -12.38 33.46
N GLU A 10 6.77 -12.81 32.80
CA GLU A 10 7.92 -11.92 32.57
C GLU A 10 7.50 -10.73 31.71
N ILE A 11 7.52 -9.54 32.33
CA ILE A 11 7.24 -8.27 31.68
C ILE A 11 8.42 -8.00 30.75
N VAL A 12 8.27 -8.36 29.48
CA VAL A 12 9.24 -8.03 28.43
C VAL A 12 9.16 -6.52 28.18
N GLU A 13 10.32 -5.87 28.21
CA GLU A 13 10.43 -4.45 27.86
C GLU A 13 9.83 -4.21 26.47
N PRO A 14 8.98 -3.18 26.28
CA PRO A 14 8.40 -2.92 24.98
C PRO A 14 9.52 -2.71 23.96
N LEU A 15 9.36 -3.36 22.81
CA LEU A 15 10.32 -3.27 21.72
C LEU A 15 10.55 -1.80 21.33
N ASP A 16 11.80 -1.34 21.40
CA ASP A 16 12.16 -0.01 20.92
C ASP A 16 12.12 0.02 19.39
N VAL A 17 10.98 0.44 18.87
CA VAL A 17 10.73 0.55 17.44
C VAL A 17 11.63 1.60 16.80
N GLU A 18 12.02 2.65 17.52
CA GLU A 18 12.81 3.75 16.98
C GLU A 18 14.24 3.30 16.71
N ASP A 19 14.82 2.53 17.63
CA ASP A 19 16.17 1.97 17.49
C ASP A 19 16.24 0.91 16.38
N ILE A 20 15.25 0.02 16.29
CA ILE A 20 15.18 -1.00 15.24
C ILE A 20 15.04 -0.38 13.86
N LEU A 21 14.18 0.64 13.74
CA LEU A 21 14.01 1.37 12.47
C LEU A 21 15.27 2.16 12.12
N SER A 22 15.96 2.71 13.12
CA SER A 22 17.22 3.44 12.92
C SER A 22 18.32 2.51 12.44
N GLN A 23 18.51 1.33 13.04
CA GLN A 23 19.44 0.28 12.61
C GLN A 23 19.11 -0.33 11.23
N ARG A 24 17.82 -0.35 10.88
CA ARG A 24 17.38 -0.78 9.54
C ARG A 24 17.61 0.30 8.49
N LYS A 25 17.52 1.58 8.83
CA LYS A 25 17.75 2.69 7.87
C LYS A 25 19.19 2.75 7.37
N ASN A 26 20.16 2.49 8.23
CA ASN A 26 21.59 2.49 7.91
C ASN A 26 22.11 1.13 7.40
N SER A 27 21.39 0.01 7.61
CA SER A 27 21.70 -1.29 6.97
C SER A 27 20.91 -1.55 5.67
N SER A 28 19.80 -0.85 5.47
CA SER A 28 19.02 -0.89 4.24
C SER A 28 19.72 -0.08 3.16
N THR A 29 20.46 -0.80 2.33
CA THR A 29 21.05 -0.34 1.08
C THR A 29 20.07 0.46 0.22
N ILE A 30 18.76 0.29 0.38
CA ILE A 30 17.71 1.00 -0.37
C ILE A 30 17.72 2.52 -0.07
N TYR A 31 17.91 2.94 1.19
CA TYR A 31 17.92 4.37 1.54
C TYR A 31 19.24 5.06 1.17
N GLU A 32 20.36 4.36 1.31
CA GLU A 32 21.69 4.88 0.94
C GLU A 32 21.89 4.93 -0.58
N HIS A 33 21.41 3.89 -1.30
CA HIS A 33 21.44 3.86 -2.76
C HIS A 33 20.49 4.88 -3.37
N SER A 34 19.33 5.17 -2.78
CA SER A 34 18.48 6.26 -3.28
C SER A 34 19.13 7.62 -3.06
N ALA A 35 19.76 7.92 -1.91
CA ALA A 35 20.41 9.22 -1.70
C ALA A 35 21.59 9.48 -2.65
N SER A 36 22.43 8.47 -2.89
CA SER A 36 23.66 8.60 -3.70
C SER A 36 23.47 8.32 -5.19
N ASN A 37 22.46 7.53 -5.59
CA ASN A 37 22.24 7.13 -6.98
C ASN A 37 21.12 7.99 -7.60
N SER A 38 21.53 8.97 -8.40
CA SER A 38 20.63 9.89 -9.10
C SER A 38 19.59 9.20 -9.99
N ASN A 39 19.89 8.01 -10.51
CA ASN A 39 18.95 7.23 -11.31
C ASN A 39 17.83 6.62 -10.46
N LEU A 40 18.15 6.12 -9.26
CA LEU A 40 17.15 5.57 -8.34
C LEU A 40 16.23 6.66 -7.77
N ARG A 41 16.75 7.87 -7.54
CA ARG A 41 15.91 9.04 -7.19
C ARG A 41 14.92 9.38 -8.28
N ARG A 42 15.37 9.41 -9.53
CA ARG A 42 14.49 9.72 -10.67
C ARG A 42 13.36 8.69 -10.84
N VAL A 43 13.58 7.44 -10.46
CA VAL A 43 12.54 6.40 -10.47
C VAL A 43 11.60 6.51 -9.26
N ALA A 44 12.08 7.06 -8.13
CA ALA A 44 11.29 7.26 -6.93
C ALA A 44 10.47 8.56 -6.93
N GLU A 45 10.85 9.54 -7.75
CA GLU A 45 10.16 10.82 -7.88
C GLU A 45 8.97 10.71 -8.85
N PHE A 46 7.79 11.11 -8.39
CA PHE A 46 6.62 11.22 -9.26
C PHE A 46 6.79 12.38 -10.24
N PRO A 47 6.30 12.24 -11.49
CA PRO A 47 6.25 13.36 -12.43
C PRO A 47 5.56 14.58 -11.83
N VAL A 48 6.02 15.77 -12.20
CA VAL A 48 5.44 17.05 -11.76
C VAL A 48 3.95 17.16 -12.12
N ASP A 49 3.53 16.46 -13.17
CA ASP A 49 2.17 16.46 -13.70
C ASP A 49 1.37 15.18 -13.39
N ASP A 50 1.83 14.33 -12.47
CA ASP A 50 1.16 13.06 -12.11
C ASP A 50 -0.26 13.28 -11.56
N VAL A 51 -0.52 14.43 -10.97
CA VAL A 51 -1.83 14.78 -10.42
C VAL A 51 -2.52 15.81 -11.30
N GLU A 52 -3.76 15.50 -11.66
CA GLU A 52 -4.72 16.41 -12.25
C GLU A 52 -5.86 16.64 -11.24
N VAL A 53 -6.19 17.90 -10.97
CA VAL A 53 -7.32 18.27 -10.12
C VAL A 53 -8.36 18.97 -10.97
N ARG A 54 -9.59 18.47 -10.94
CA ARG A 54 -10.74 19.06 -11.63
C ARG A 54 -11.81 19.44 -10.62
N LEU A 55 -12.36 20.64 -10.77
CA LEU A 55 -13.51 21.08 -9.99
C LEU A 55 -14.78 20.52 -10.63
N VAL A 56 -15.61 19.83 -9.86
CA VAL A 56 -16.86 19.23 -10.30
C VAL A 56 -17.99 19.78 -9.46
N HIS A 57 -18.96 20.43 -10.12
CA HIS A 57 -20.09 21.01 -9.42
C HIS A 57 -20.89 19.94 -8.68
N ARG A 58 -21.32 20.25 -7.46
CA ARG A 58 -22.21 19.38 -6.69
C ARG A 58 -23.63 19.47 -7.25
N ASP A 59 -24.20 18.32 -7.61
CA ASP A 59 -25.62 18.24 -7.92
C ASP A 59 -26.44 18.64 -6.68
N GLN A 60 -27.22 19.71 -6.82
CA GLN A 60 -28.13 20.18 -5.77
C GLN A 60 -29.51 19.57 -5.96
N GLN A 61 -30.11 19.09 -4.86
CA GLN A 61 -31.48 18.57 -4.88
C GLN A 61 -32.53 19.68 -5.04
N THR A 62 -32.18 20.92 -4.70
CA THR A 62 -33.07 22.09 -4.73
C THR A 62 -32.60 23.06 -5.80
N VAL A 63 -33.55 23.77 -6.43
CA VAL A 63 -33.26 24.81 -7.44
C VAL A 63 -32.58 26.03 -6.80
N GLU A 64 -32.95 26.34 -5.56
CA GLU A 64 -32.41 27.44 -4.79
C GLU A 64 -31.52 26.92 -3.66
N SER A 65 -30.61 27.77 -3.18
CA SER A 65 -29.75 27.43 -2.05
C SER A 65 -30.57 27.16 -0.79
N PRO A 66 -30.35 26.03 -0.08
CA PRO A 66 -31.00 25.76 1.19
C PRO A 66 -30.45 26.62 2.32
N VAL A 67 -29.33 27.32 2.09
CA VAL A 67 -28.66 28.17 3.06
C VAL A 67 -29.33 29.56 3.07
N PRO A 68 -29.88 30.02 4.21
CA PRO A 68 -30.52 31.33 4.28
C PRO A 68 -29.58 32.47 3.90
N ALA A 69 -30.05 33.43 3.09
CA ALA A 69 -29.23 34.54 2.62
C ALA A 69 -28.71 35.45 3.75
N ASN A 70 -29.43 35.52 4.88
CA ASN A 70 -29.04 36.31 6.05
C ASN A 70 -28.01 35.61 6.95
N LEU A 71 -27.58 34.38 6.63
CA LEU A 71 -26.66 33.61 7.46
C LEU A 71 -25.30 34.31 7.62
N SER A 72 -24.86 35.05 6.60
CA SER A 72 -23.63 35.86 6.62
C SER A 72 -23.68 37.03 7.60
N SER A 73 -24.89 37.54 7.88
CA SER A 73 -25.14 38.63 8.82
C SER A 73 -25.46 38.17 10.25
N CYS A 74 -25.71 36.87 10.43
CA CYS A 74 -26.04 36.30 11.73
C CYS A 74 -24.77 35.79 12.44
N SER A 75 -24.76 35.88 13.78
CA SER A 75 -23.75 35.22 14.60
C SER A 75 -23.97 33.71 14.56
N VAL A 76 -23.32 33.04 13.60
CA VAL A 76 -23.32 31.59 13.45
C VAL A 76 -22.04 31.00 14.01
N ASP A 77 -22.17 29.87 14.71
CA ASP A 77 -21.05 29.09 15.21
C ASP A 77 -20.03 28.81 14.08
N PRO A 78 -18.73 29.05 14.30
CA PRO A 78 -17.69 28.79 13.30
C PRO A 78 -17.74 27.37 12.71
N VAL A 79 -18.02 26.36 13.54
CA VAL A 79 -18.09 24.96 13.09
C VAL A 79 -19.26 24.75 12.13
N VAL A 80 -20.42 25.36 12.43
CA VAL A 80 -21.60 25.27 11.56
C VAL A 80 -21.32 25.95 10.22
N ARG A 81 -20.63 27.10 10.23
CA ARG A 81 -20.21 27.79 9.00
C ARG A 81 -19.30 26.92 8.14
N ASP A 82 -18.31 26.27 8.75
CA ASP A 82 -17.38 25.39 8.05
C ASP A 82 -18.07 24.14 7.50
N MET A 83 -19.01 23.56 8.25
CA MET A 83 -19.85 22.47 7.76
C MET A 83 -20.65 22.90 6.54
N ILE A 84 -21.38 24.02 6.61
CA ILE A 84 -22.19 24.53 5.50
C ILE A 84 -21.34 24.71 4.25
N ARG A 85 -20.17 25.34 4.40
CA ARG A 85 -19.21 25.48 3.30
C ARG A 85 -18.76 24.13 2.76
N THR A 86 -18.34 23.21 3.63
CA THR A 86 -17.85 21.88 3.23
C THR A 86 -18.90 21.07 2.44
N TYR A 87 -20.18 21.20 2.78
CA TYR A 87 -21.27 20.50 2.08
C TYR A 87 -21.80 21.26 0.85
N SER A 88 -21.52 22.55 0.73
CA SER A 88 -21.97 23.37 -0.40
C SER A 88 -20.90 23.58 -1.48
N ASP A 89 -19.62 23.48 -1.13
CA ASP A 89 -18.50 23.68 -2.06
C ASP A 89 -18.48 22.58 -3.14
N ASP A 90 -17.94 22.89 -4.30
CA ASP A 90 -17.76 21.91 -5.37
C ASP A 90 -16.79 20.78 -4.97
N PHE A 91 -16.91 19.63 -5.62
CA PHE A 91 -15.97 18.53 -5.43
C PHE A 91 -14.65 18.82 -6.14
N SER A 92 -13.53 18.57 -5.45
CA SER A 92 -12.21 18.50 -6.07
C SER A 92 -11.93 17.04 -6.45
N LEU A 93 -12.12 16.71 -7.73
CA LEU A 93 -11.79 15.38 -8.26
C LEU A 93 -10.29 15.32 -8.54
N VAL A 94 -9.60 14.48 -7.77
CA VAL A 94 -8.16 14.24 -7.93
C VAL A 94 -7.96 12.99 -8.79
N HIS A 95 -7.25 13.15 -9.90
CA HIS A 95 -6.92 12.08 -10.84
C HIS A 95 -5.40 11.92 -10.93
N ARG A 96 -4.92 10.68 -10.76
CA ARG A 96 -3.50 10.32 -10.91
C ARG A 96 -3.29 9.77 -12.31
N LYS A 97 -2.70 10.57 -13.20
CA LYS A 97 -2.59 10.27 -14.65
C LYS A 97 -1.84 8.98 -14.93
N TYR A 98 -0.90 8.59 -14.08
CA TYR A 98 0.00 7.46 -14.28
C TYR A 98 -0.26 6.31 -13.30
N GLN A 99 -1.42 6.27 -12.65
CA GLN A 99 -1.75 5.25 -11.64
C GLN A 99 -1.67 3.82 -12.19
N GLN A 100 -2.02 3.61 -13.46
CA GLN A 100 -1.91 2.32 -14.16
C GLN A 100 -0.46 1.78 -14.28
N TYR A 101 0.54 2.62 -14.04
CA TYR A 101 1.95 2.23 -14.04
C TYR A 101 2.50 2.02 -12.62
N SER A 102 1.66 2.16 -11.58
CA SER A 102 2.11 1.95 -10.21
C SER A 102 2.39 0.48 -9.93
N SER A 103 3.26 0.22 -8.94
CA SER A 103 3.56 -1.14 -8.48
C SER A 103 2.32 -1.88 -7.96
N GLY A 104 1.34 -1.17 -7.40
CA GLY A 104 0.07 -1.75 -6.96
C GLY A 104 -0.76 -2.27 -8.14
N ASP A 105 -0.88 -1.48 -9.20
CA ASP A 105 -1.62 -1.88 -10.40
C ASP A 105 -0.89 -3.01 -11.15
N ALA A 106 0.44 -2.90 -11.27
CA ALA A 106 1.28 -3.96 -11.82
C ALA A 106 1.14 -5.28 -11.05
N TYR A 107 1.03 -5.23 -9.72
CA TYR A 107 0.79 -6.42 -8.90
C TYR A 107 -0.60 -7.03 -9.14
N VAL A 108 -1.65 -6.20 -9.21
CA VAL A 108 -3.01 -6.68 -9.53
C VAL A 108 -3.03 -7.36 -10.90
N ARG A 109 -2.44 -6.72 -11.92
CA ARG A 109 -2.30 -7.30 -13.27
C ARG A 109 -1.55 -8.62 -13.25
N LEU A 110 -0.42 -8.67 -12.55
CA LEU A 110 0.36 -9.90 -12.40
C LEU A 110 -0.46 -11.04 -11.80
N LEU A 111 -1.29 -10.77 -10.79
CA LEU A 111 -2.17 -11.79 -10.20
C LEU A 111 -3.20 -12.31 -11.20
N THR A 112 -3.74 -11.44 -12.05
CA THR A 112 -4.69 -11.81 -13.11
C THR A 112 -4.02 -12.57 -14.26
N GLU A 113 -2.83 -12.15 -14.68
CA GLU A 113 -2.11 -12.73 -15.82
C GLU A 113 -1.39 -14.04 -15.45
N ARG A 114 -0.95 -14.20 -14.19
CA ARG A 114 -0.23 -15.39 -13.70
C ARG A 114 -0.86 -16.74 -14.07
N PRO A 115 -2.16 -17.01 -13.80
CA PRO A 115 -2.75 -18.30 -14.13
C PRO A 115 -2.78 -18.55 -15.64
N ILE A 116 -2.99 -17.51 -16.44
CA ILE A 116 -2.98 -17.59 -17.90
C ILE A 116 -1.57 -17.97 -18.36
N ILE A 117 -0.56 -17.22 -17.91
CA ILE A 117 0.85 -17.48 -18.23
C ILE A 117 1.23 -18.90 -17.82
N ALA A 118 0.85 -19.37 -16.64
CA ALA A 118 1.15 -20.72 -16.18
C ALA A 118 0.55 -21.82 -17.08
N GLN A 119 -0.62 -21.58 -17.67
CA GLN A 119 -1.28 -22.53 -18.57
C GLN A 119 -0.77 -22.44 -20.01
N THR A 120 -0.36 -21.25 -20.48
CA THR A 120 0.02 -21.01 -21.87
C THR A 120 1.53 -21.00 -22.10
N ALA A 121 2.34 -20.94 -21.04
CA ALA A 121 3.80 -20.90 -21.17
C ALA A 121 4.33 -22.16 -21.85
N GLN A 122 5.26 -21.98 -22.78
CA GLN A 122 5.94 -23.10 -23.42
C GLN A 122 6.73 -23.89 -22.37
N LYS A 123 6.66 -25.22 -22.46
CA LYS A 123 7.44 -26.12 -21.61
C LYS A 123 8.93 -25.86 -21.85
N GLN A 124 9.62 -25.39 -20.81
CA GLN A 124 11.06 -25.21 -20.85
C GLN A 124 11.75 -26.56 -20.60
N ILE A 125 12.67 -26.91 -21.49
CA ILE A 125 13.52 -28.11 -21.37
C ILE A 125 14.92 -27.61 -21.05
N TYR A 126 15.46 -28.06 -19.92
CA TYR A 126 16.81 -27.72 -19.48
C TYR A 126 17.67 -28.99 -19.54
N GLU A 127 18.87 -28.87 -20.11
CA GLU A 127 19.89 -29.92 -20.04
C GLU A 127 20.57 -29.86 -18.66
N VAL A 128 20.69 -31.00 -17.99
CA VAL A 128 21.41 -31.10 -16.71
C VAL A 128 22.75 -31.74 -17.01
N ASP A 129 23.84 -30.97 -16.91
CA ASP A 129 25.19 -31.52 -16.96
C ASP A 129 25.42 -32.40 -15.74
N SER A 130 25.39 -33.73 -15.92
CA SER A 130 25.52 -34.72 -14.86
C SER A 130 27.00 -34.98 -14.49
N GLU A 131 27.77 -33.93 -14.24
CA GLU A 131 29.15 -34.04 -13.72
C GLU A 131 29.31 -33.52 -12.28
N ARG A 132 28.24 -33.56 -11.48
CA ARG A 132 28.38 -33.55 -10.01
C ARG A 132 27.34 -34.45 -9.37
N THR A 133 27.79 -35.56 -8.80
CA THR A 133 27.03 -36.33 -7.79
C THR A 133 26.85 -35.47 -6.54
N VAL A 134 25.86 -34.59 -6.55
CA VAL A 134 25.28 -34.03 -5.32
C VAL A 134 23.80 -34.29 -5.39
N GLY A 135 23.37 -35.31 -4.63
CA GLY A 135 21.97 -35.64 -4.43
C GLY A 135 21.24 -34.43 -3.86
N ARG A 136 20.51 -33.73 -4.72
CA ARG A 136 19.51 -32.76 -4.29
C ARG A 136 18.27 -33.00 -5.14
N SER A 137 17.50 -33.99 -4.70
CA SER A 137 16.13 -34.21 -5.17
C SER A 137 15.31 -32.95 -4.87
N VAL A 138 14.87 -32.25 -5.91
CA VAL A 138 13.78 -31.28 -5.80
C VAL A 138 12.48 -32.09 -5.95
N SER A 139 11.82 -32.36 -4.83
CA SER A 139 10.45 -32.87 -4.86
C SER A 139 9.51 -31.75 -5.28
N THR A 140 8.90 -31.88 -6.45
CA THR A 140 7.68 -31.16 -6.81
C THR A 140 6.50 -32.09 -6.56
N ALA A 141 5.86 -32.00 -5.38
CA ALA A 141 4.51 -32.51 -5.15
C ALA A 141 3.98 -32.02 -3.78
N GLY A 142 2.80 -31.40 -3.78
CA GLY A 142 1.82 -31.57 -2.71
C GLY A 142 1.43 -30.36 -1.87
N GLU A 143 0.24 -29.83 -2.17
CA GLU A 143 -0.78 -29.29 -1.25
C GLU A 143 -0.64 -27.86 -0.69
N GLU A 144 -1.46 -26.97 -1.25
CA GLU A 144 -1.80 -25.65 -0.70
C GLU A 144 -2.61 -25.79 0.60
N GLN A 145 -1.95 -25.67 1.75
CA GLN A 145 -2.63 -25.34 3.00
C GLN A 145 -2.69 -23.82 3.14
N MET A 146 -3.77 -23.21 2.64
CA MET A 146 -4.06 -21.78 2.80
C MET A 146 -4.33 -21.48 4.29
N MET A 147 -3.34 -20.93 4.99
CA MET A 147 -3.48 -20.44 6.36
C MET A 147 -4.21 -19.08 6.33
N TYR A 148 -5.50 -19.07 6.62
CA TYR A 148 -6.26 -17.84 6.85
C TYR A 148 -5.94 -17.29 8.24
N VAL A 149 -5.32 -16.11 8.31
CA VAL A 149 -5.19 -15.35 9.57
C VAL A 149 -6.36 -14.37 9.67
N TYR A 150 -7.30 -14.67 10.56
CA TYR A 150 -8.39 -13.75 10.88
C TYR A 150 -7.93 -12.77 11.97
N VAL A 151 -7.90 -11.48 11.66
CA VAL A 151 -7.70 -10.41 12.65
C VAL A 151 -9.07 -9.93 13.12
N LYS A 152 -9.43 -10.25 14.37
CA LYS A 152 -10.66 -9.78 15.00
C LYS A 152 -10.42 -8.40 15.62
N ILE A 153 -10.86 -7.35 14.93
CA ILE A 153 -10.92 -6.01 15.50
C ILE A 153 -12.11 -5.97 16.46
N LYS A 154 -11.85 -5.76 17.75
CA LYS A 154 -12.91 -5.49 18.73
C LYS A 154 -13.27 -4.01 18.66
N SER A 155 -14.57 -3.72 18.54
CA SER A 155 -15.14 -2.41 18.85
C SER A 155 -15.01 -2.10 20.33
#